data_AF-X0GYI3-F1
#
_entry.id   AF-X0GYI3-F1
#
_cell.length_a   1.000
_cell.length_b   1.000
_cell.length_c   1.000
_cell.angle_alpha   90.00
_cell.angle_beta   90.00
_cell.angle_gamma   90.00
#
_symmetry.space_group_name_H-M   'P 1'
#
loop_
_entity.id
_entity.type
_entity.pdbx_description
1 polymer ?
#
loop_
_entity_poly.entity_id
_entity_poly.type
_entity_poly.pdbx_seq_one_letter_code
_entity_poly.pdbx_strand_id
1 'polypeptide(L)'
;MESDRCLLWHGLRVTNYAGILSHGLLIAPCGSPMSGYMLGKGIYVAEMSSKSASSCHHTKPGGEGLLLLCEAELGTPRQMLTVANHKAGGGAKEQGMHSTRGLGRLVPQ
;
A
#
# COMPACT_ATOMS: atom_id res chain seq x y z
N MET A 1 -21.21 -8.99 6.01
CA MET A 1 -20.25 -7.88 5.81
C MET A 1 -20.28 -7.57 4.34
N GLU A 2 -20.60 -6.35 3.98
CA GLU A 2 -20.56 -5.91 2.59
C GLU A 2 -19.09 -5.92 2.15
N SER A 3 -18.78 -6.65 1.08
CA SER A 3 -17.40 -6.85 0.62
C SER A 3 -17.00 -5.63 -0.20
N ASP A 4 -15.86 -5.04 0.16
CA ASP A 4 -15.30 -3.85 -0.49
C ASP A 4 -13.94 -4.21 -1.08
N ARG A 5 -14.01 -5.08 -2.09
CA ARG A 5 -12.84 -5.57 -2.83
C ARG A 5 -12.53 -4.65 -3.98
N CYS A 6 -11.27 -4.24 -4.08
CA CYS A 6 -10.77 -3.44 -5.18
C CYS A 6 -9.49 -4.07 -5.74
N LEU A 7 -9.33 -4.00 -7.07
CA LEU A 7 -8.05 -4.26 -7.73
C LEU A 7 -7.19 -3.00 -7.65
N LEU A 8 -6.07 -3.08 -6.94
CA LEU A 8 -5.19 -1.95 -6.67
C LEU A 8 -3.74 -2.25 -7.04
N TRP A 9 -3.01 -1.20 -7.41
CA TRP A 9 -1.64 -1.29 -7.86
C TRP A 9 -0.65 -1.33 -6.69
N HIS A 10 0.31 -2.25 -6.75
CA HIS A 10 1.46 -2.30 -5.87
C HIS A 10 2.74 -2.22 -6.70
N GLY A 11 3.69 -1.38 -6.27
CA GLY A 11 4.95 -1.18 -6.99
C GLY A 11 6.15 -1.23 -6.05
N LEU A 12 7.18 -1.94 -6.46
CA LEU A 12 8.43 -2.15 -5.72
C LEU A 12 9.60 -2.28 -6.70
N ARG A 13 10.83 -2.26 -6.17
CA ARG A 13 12.03 -2.58 -6.95
C ARG A 13 11.93 -4.01 -7.49
N VAL A 14 12.38 -4.21 -8.73
CA VAL A 14 12.40 -5.53 -9.41
C VAL A 14 13.08 -6.60 -8.56
N THR A 15 14.14 -6.25 -7.81
CA THR A 15 14.85 -7.14 -6.88
C THR A 15 13.97 -7.77 -5.81
N ASN A 16 12.80 -7.19 -5.52
CA ASN A 16 11.89 -7.68 -4.48
C ASN A 16 10.91 -8.74 -5.02
N TYR A 17 10.71 -8.83 -6.34
CA TYR A 17 9.66 -9.65 -6.94
C TYR A 17 9.85 -11.14 -6.74
N ALA A 18 11.09 -11.65 -6.79
CA ALA A 18 11.35 -13.06 -6.50
C ALA A 18 10.86 -13.45 -5.09
N GLY A 19 11.07 -12.56 -4.10
CA GLY A 19 10.58 -12.75 -2.74
C GLY A 19 9.06 -12.70 -2.64
N ILE A 20 8.44 -11.72 -3.30
CA ILE A 20 6.97 -11.53 -3.29
C ILE A 20 6.26 -12.70 -3.96
N LEU A 21 6.75 -13.17 -5.11
CA LEU A 21 6.13 -14.30 -5.81
C LEU A 21 6.31 -15.62 -5.04
N SER A 22 7.37 -15.74 -4.24
CA SER A 22 7.63 -16.94 -3.45
C SER A 22 6.86 -16.97 -2.11
N HIS A 23 6.68 -15.81 -1.46
CA HIS A 23 6.17 -15.74 -0.08
C HIS A 23 4.97 -14.79 0.10
N GLY A 24 4.52 -14.13 -0.96
CA GLY A 24 3.50 -13.09 -0.90
C GLY A 24 4.02 -11.73 -0.43
N LEU A 25 3.09 -10.77 -0.29
CA LEU A 25 3.36 -9.45 0.28
C LEU A 25 3.43 -9.54 1.80
N LEU A 26 4.56 -9.12 2.37
CA LEU A 26 4.81 -9.22 3.81
C LEU A 26 4.84 -7.83 4.46
N ILE A 27 4.30 -7.74 5.67
CA ILE A 27 4.41 -6.53 6.51
C ILE A 27 5.81 -6.51 7.15
N ALA A 28 6.39 -5.32 7.22
CA ALA A 28 7.69 -5.13 7.85
C ALA A 28 7.72 -5.63 9.31
N PRO A 29 8.77 -6.33 9.76
CA PRO A 29 8.93 -6.81 11.13
C PRO A 29 8.83 -5.69 12.18
N CYS A 30 8.46 -6.06 13.42
CA CYS A 30 8.33 -5.12 14.54
C CYS A 30 9.60 -4.30 14.80
N GLY A 31 10.79 -4.91 14.62
CA GLY A 31 12.10 -4.27 14.82
C GLY A 31 12.60 -3.39 13.66
N SER A 32 11.94 -3.38 12.50
CA SER A 32 12.39 -2.55 11.37
C SER A 32 12.18 -1.05 11.65
N PRO A 33 13.07 -0.16 11.16
CA PRO A 33 12.91 1.29 11.32
C PRO A 33 11.52 1.75 10.83
N MET A 34 10.92 2.71 11.55
CA MET A 34 9.62 3.29 11.18
C MET A 34 9.72 4.31 10.03
N SER A 35 10.95 4.71 9.65
CA SER A 35 11.19 5.64 8.56
C SER A 35 10.67 5.07 7.24
N GLY A 36 9.87 5.86 6.52
CA GLY A 36 9.30 5.50 5.22
C GLY A 36 7.84 5.01 5.22
N TYR A 37 7.22 4.80 6.39
CA TYR A 37 5.83 4.32 6.50
C TYR A 37 4.86 5.42 6.91
N MET A 38 4.29 6.14 5.93
CA MET A 38 3.42 7.32 6.18
C MET A 38 2.18 7.01 7.03
N LEU A 39 1.64 5.79 6.94
CA LEU A 39 0.45 5.33 7.65
C LEU A 39 0.75 4.13 8.57
N GLY A 40 2.00 3.99 9.00
CA GLY A 40 2.45 2.85 9.82
C GLY A 40 2.77 1.60 9.01
N LYS A 41 3.20 0.53 9.68
CA LYS A 41 3.62 -0.71 9.02
C LYS A 41 2.40 -1.43 8.44
N GLY A 42 2.43 -1.70 7.15
CA GLY A 42 1.34 -2.35 6.44
C GLY A 42 1.70 -2.60 4.97
N ILE A 43 0.76 -3.18 4.23
CA ILE A 43 0.85 -3.33 2.77
C ILE A 43 0.23 -2.09 2.13
N TYR A 44 0.99 -1.42 1.27
CA TYR A 44 0.57 -0.19 0.61
C TYR A 44 0.18 -0.45 -0.82
N VAL A 45 -1.06 -0.11 -1.18
CA VAL A 45 -1.62 -0.25 -2.52
C VAL A 45 -2.23 1.08 -2.98
N ALA A 46 -2.36 1.30 -4.28
CA ALA A 46 -2.86 2.55 -4.83
C ALA A 46 -3.85 2.35 -5.98
N GLU A 47 -4.83 3.24 -6.08
CA GLU A 47 -5.78 3.28 -7.20
C GLU A 47 -5.10 3.74 -8.50
N MET A 48 -4.12 4.64 -8.39
CA MET A 48 -3.36 5.19 -9.53
C MET A 48 -2.06 4.41 -9.77
N SER A 49 -1.88 3.88 -10.98
CA SER A 49 -0.68 3.13 -11.37
C SER A 49 0.60 3.97 -11.25
N SER A 50 0.56 5.24 -11.61
CA SER A 50 1.72 6.16 -11.53
C SER A 50 2.23 6.37 -10.11
N LYS A 51 1.34 6.33 -9.10
CA LYS A 51 1.72 6.40 -7.68
C LYS A 51 2.55 5.18 -7.30
N SER A 52 2.13 3.98 -7.70
CA SER A 52 2.87 2.74 -7.46
C SER A 52 4.15 2.63 -8.30
N ALA A 53 4.15 3.13 -9.55
CA ALA A 53 5.31 3.12 -10.44
C ALA A 53 6.50 3.94 -9.89
N SER A 54 6.22 5.01 -9.14
CA SER A 54 7.26 5.82 -8.49
C SER A 54 8.15 5.02 -7.53
N SER A 55 7.61 3.97 -6.91
CA SER A 55 8.34 3.08 -6.00
C SER A 55 9.24 2.05 -6.70
N CYS A 56 9.14 1.93 -8.04
CA CYS A 56 9.94 0.95 -8.79
C CYS A 56 11.41 1.35 -8.93
N HIS A 57 11.75 2.63 -8.72
CA HIS A 57 13.11 3.17 -8.91
C HIS A 57 13.73 2.82 -10.27
N HIS A 58 12.92 2.89 -11.33
CA HIS A 58 13.29 2.57 -12.72
C HIS A 58 14.18 3.64 -13.38
N THR A 59 14.76 4.57 -12.62
CA THR A 59 15.38 5.82 -13.11
C THR A 59 16.68 5.65 -13.88
N LYS A 60 17.11 4.41 -14.16
CA LYS A 60 18.22 4.16 -15.08
C LYS A 60 17.69 4.18 -16.52
N PRO A 61 18.38 4.81 -17.48
CA PRO A 61 18.02 4.70 -18.90
C PRO A 61 17.87 3.23 -19.30
N GLY A 62 16.72 2.86 -19.88
CA GLY A 62 16.38 1.47 -20.21
C GLY A 62 15.97 0.59 -19.02
N GLY A 63 15.69 1.17 -17.86
CA GLY A 63 15.24 0.44 -16.67
C GLY A 63 13.81 -0.09 -16.82
N GLU A 64 13.64 -1.39 -16.66
CA GLU A 64 12.33 -2.04 -16.57
C GLU A 64 11.76 -1.88 -15.16
N GLY A 65 10.44 -1.67 -15.09
CA GLY A 65 9.69 -1.64 -13.85
C GLY A 65 8.57 -2.68 -13.88
N LEU A 66 8.29 -3.27 -12.73
CA LEU A 66 7.18 -4.21 -12.57
C LEU A 66 6.13 -3.58 -11.67
N LEU A 67 4.87 -3.82 -11.99
CA LEU A 67 3.71 -3.50 -11.15
C LEU A 67 2.91 -4.78 -10.90
N LEU A 68 2.41 -4.93 -9.68
CA LEU A 68 1.42 -5.95 -9.33
C LEU A 68 0.04 -5.31 -9.27
N LEU A 69 -0.96 -6.02 -9.78
CA LEU A 69 -2.35 -5.73 -9.51
C LEU A 69 -2.84 -6.74 -8.47
N CYS A 70 -3.30 -6.24 -7.33
CA CYS A 70 -3.71 -7.06 -6.19
C CYS A 70 -5.17 -6.81 -5.85
N GLU A 71 -5.96 -7.86 -5.67
CA GLU A 71 -7.27 -7.76 -5.03
C GLU A 71 -7.06 -7.49 -3.53
N ALA A 72 -7.68 -6.42 -3.02
CA ALA A 72 -7.61 -6.05 -1.61
C ALA A 72 -9.03 -5.89 -1.05
N GLU A 73 -9.33 -6.61 0.04
CA GLU A 73 -10.54 -6.41 0.84
C GLU A 73 -10.27 -5.26 1.83
N LEU A 74 -10.92 -4.13 1.60
CA LEU A 74 -10.64 -2.90 2.35
C LEU A 74 -11.60 -2.68 3.51
N GLY A 75 -12.76 -3.35 3.47
CA GLY A 75 -13.85 -3.20 4.43
C GLY A 75 -14.54 -1.84 4.35
N THR A 76 -15.70 -1.74 4.99
CA THR A 76 -16.49 -0.51 5.05
C THR A 76 -17.02 -0.31 6.47
N PRO A 77 -16.77 0.85 7.12
CA PRO A 77 -16.00 2.00 6.63
C PRO A 77 -14.48 1.79 6.68
N ARG A 78 -13.75 2.62 5.92
CA ARG A 78 -12.28 2.72 5.95
C ARG A 78 -11.86 3.92 6.80
N GLN A 79 -10.69 3.85 7.45
CA GLN A 79 -10.14 5.01 8.16
C GLN A 79 -9.62 6.03 7.14
N MET A 80 -10.12 7.25 7.19
CA MET A 80 -9.74 8.30 6.23
C MET A 80 -8.76 9.28 6.87
N LEU A 81 -7.56 9.43 6.29
CA LEU A 81 -6.53 10.33 6.82
C LEU A 81 -6.01 11.29 5.73
N THR A 82 -5.92 12.57 6.07
CA THR A 82 -5.35 13.62 5.20
C THR A 82 -3.89 13.92 5.53
N VAL A 83 -3.40 13.47 6.68
CA VAL A 83 -2.03 13.66 7.16
C VAL A 83 -1.42 12.31 7.55
N ALA A 84 -0.08 12.24 7.52
CA ALA A 84 0.65 11.05 7.93
C ALA A 84 0.38 10.71 9.40
N ASN A 85 0.21 9.42 9.70
CA ASN A 85 0.01 8.92 11.05
C ASN A 85 0.63 7.52 11.16
N HIS A 86 1.77 7.41 11.84
CA HIS A 86 2.45 6.13 12.02
C HIS A 86 1.67 5.11 12.88
N LYS A 87 0.63 5.56 13.60
CA LYS A 87 -0.26 4.71 14.40
C LYS A 87 -1.58 4.40 13.69
N ALA A 88 -1.72 4.73 12.40
CA ALA A 88 -2.99 4.60 11.69
C ALA A 88 -3.62 3.20 11.80
N GLY A 89 -2.84 2.13 11.59
CA GLY A 89 -3.34 0.76 11.73
C GLY A 89 -3.90 0.43 13.12
N GLY A 90 -3.30 0.96 14.19
CA GLY A 90 -3.83 0.83 15.55
C GLY A 90 -5.16 1.56 15.72
N GLY A 91 -5.22 2.81 15.28
CA GLY A 91 -6.45 3.62 15.35
C GLY A 91 -7.58 3.09 14.48
N ALA A 92 -7.27 2.50 13.31
CA ALA A 92 -8.27 1.84 12.45
C ALA A 92 -8.88 0.65 13.19
N LYS A 93 -8.03 -0.19 13.81
CA LYS A 93 -8.46 -1.36 14.58
C LYS A 93 -9.34 -0.98 15.78
N GLU A 94 -8.95 0.04 16.54
CA GLU A 94 -9.74 0.55 17.68
C GLU A 94 -11.14 1.03 17.26
N GLN A 95 -11.29 1.49 16.01
CA GLN A 95 -12.56 1.93 15.44
C GLN A 95 -13.30 0.83 14.67
N GLY A 96 -12.83 -0.42 14.72
CA GLY A 96 -13.43 -1.55 14.01
C GLY A 96 -13.25 -1.52 12.48
N MET A 97 -12.29 -0.73 11.98
CA MET A 97 -11.98 -0.61 10.55
C MET A 97 -10.85 -1.55 10.15
N HIS A 98 -10.90 -2.04 8.90
CA HIS A 98 -9.93 -3.01 8.38
C HIS A 98 -8.77 -2.37 7.61
N SER A 99 -8.95 -1.14 7.13
CA SER A 99 -7.96 -0.46 6.31
C SER A 99 -7.91 1.05 6.59
N THR A 100 -6.79 1.66 6.17
CA THR A 100 -6.58 3.10 6.19
C THR A 100 -6.42 3.60 4.76
N ARG A 101 -7.19 4.62 4.38
CA ARG A 101 -7.07 5.35 3.12
C ARG A 101 -6.45 6.73 3.37
N GLY A 102 -5.25 6.92 2.84
CA GLY A 102 -4.65 8.25 2.71
C GLY A 102 -5.34 9.03 1.59
N LEU A 103 -6.01 10.13 1.93
CA LEU A 103 -6.74 10.96 0.97
C LEU A 103 -5.79 11.80 0.12
N GLY A 104 -5.72 11.46 -1.17
CA GLY A 104 -5.04 12.28 -2.18
C GLY A 104 -5.93 13.41 -2.70
N ARG A 105 -5.32 14.40 -3.36
CA ARG A 105 -6.06 15.48 -4.05
C ARG A 105 -6.74 15.02 -5.35
N LEU A 106 -6.25 13.94 -5.94
CA LEU A 106 -6.72 13.35 -7.18
C LEU A 106 -6.98 11.86 -6.96
N VAL A 107 -8.16 11.40 -7.36
CA VAL A 107 -8.59 10.00 -7.34
C VAL A 107 -9.32 9.69 -8.65
N PRO A 108 -9.34 8.43 -9.12
CA PRO A 108 -10.27 8.00 -10.16
C PRO A 108 -11.73 8.30 -9.77
N GLN A 109 -12.58 8.60 -10.76
CA GLN A 109 -14.02 8.80 -10.58
C GLN A 109 -14.78 7.49 -10.61
#